data_AF-A0A832TCH2-F1
#
_entry.id   AF-A0A832TCH2-F1
#
_cell.length_a   1.000
_cell.length_b   1.000
_cell.length_c   1.000
_cell.angle_alpha   90.00
_cell.angle_beta   90.00
_cell.angle_gamma   90.00
#
_symmetry.space_group_name_H-M   'P 1'
#
loop_
_entity.id
_entity.type
_entity.pdbx_description
1 polymer ?
#
loop_
_entity_poly.entity_id
_entity_poly.type
_entity_poly.pdbx_seq_one_letter_code
_entity_poly.pdbx_strand_id
1 'polypeptide(L)'
;GKFWAMATWYNSSAGQAPYVKTVLAPEQGPQGSYSAVSLYDASYFNTMIARLHNFDGSMVAGGQAYYVEVDDRLSSYPVATAAQMMDTAVARAAAEAYNQNAAPGTRAMVLSSNLLTPIDNVPALKHYRLVHESPTNVVPAGAGWDIKYVKVFEYVPGARIQGTGVIALDLVSNTGRTFTYKQASTDGEFIVPYSTTGSPYEVKAAGRYRIEGTGREIDVPETAVMQGLQVG
;
A
#
# COMPACT_ATOMS: atom_id res chain seq x y z
N GLY A 1 -14.17 -2.65 4.08
CA GLY A 1 -15.38 -3.38 3.65
C GLY A 1 -16.08 -2.88 2.39
N LYS A 2 -15.87 -1.64 1.90
CA LYS A 2 -16.59 -1.11 0.72
C LYS A 2 -15.80 -1.12 -0.60
N PHE A 3 -14.56 -1.64 -0.58
CA PHE A 3 -13.70 -1.70 -1.77
C PHE A 3 -14.36 -2.44 -2.93
N TRP A 4 -14.97 -3.60 -2.65
CA TRP A 4 -15.60 -4.43 -3.66
C TRP A 4 -16.67 -3.68 -4.47
N ALA A 5 -17.46 -2.84 -3.80
CA ALA A 5 -18.49 -2.05 -4.45
C ALA A 5 -17.86 -1.02 -5.40
N MET A 6 -16.86 -0.26 -4.93
CA MET A 6 -16.16 0.73 -5.76
C MET A 6 -15.49 0.08 -6.98
N ALA A 7 -14.85 -1.08 -6.81
CA ALA A 7 -14.24 -1.82 -7.91
C ALA A 7 -15.29 -2.30 -8.93
N THR A 8 -16.46 -2.75 -8.45
CA THR A 8 -17.59 -3.18 -9.31
C THR A 8 -18.22 -2.01 -10.04
N TRP A 9 -18.35 -0.84 -9.42
CA TRP A 9 -18.83 0.37 -10.10
C TRP A 9 -17.85 0.85 -11.18
N TYR A 10 -16.54 0.73 -10.93
CA TYR A 10 -15.51 1.07 -11.92
C TYR A 10 -15.50 0.09 -13.11
N ASN A 11 -15.61 -1.21 -12.85
CA ASN A 11 -15.68 -2.24 -13.87
C ASN A 11 -16.64 -3.35 -13.40
N SER A 12 -17.87 -3.32 -13.92
CA SER A 12 -18.93 -4.23 -13.50
C SER A 12 -18.71 -5.68 -13.92
N SER A 13 -17.93 -5.91 -14.99
CA SER A 13 -17.60 -7.26 -15.46
C SER A 13 -16.51 -7.92 -14.62
N ALA A 14 -15.50 -7.16 -14.20
CA ALA A 14 -14.37 -7.70 -13.43
C ALA A 14 -14.59 -7.62 -11.91
N GLY A 15 -15.35 -6.64 -11.43
CA GLY A 15 -15.57 -6.42 -10.00
C GLY A 15 -14.26 -6.23 -9.23
N GLN A 16 -14.19 -6.83 -8.04
CA GLN A 16 -12.97 -6.82 -7.22
C GLN A 16 -11.94 -7.87 -7.63
N ALA A 17 -12.28 -8.79 -8.54
CA ALA A 17 -11.46 -9.97 -8.83
C ALA A 17 -10.01 -9.65 -9.26
N PRO A 18 -9.70 -8.54 -9.97
CA PRO A 18 -8.32 -8.17 -10.26
C PRO A 18 -7.49 -7.87 -9.01
N TYR A 19 -8.12 -7.36 -7.95
CA TYR A 19 -7.46 -6.77 -6.78
C TYR A 19 -7.50 -7.67 -5.54
N VAL A 20 -8.62 -8.36 -5.32
CA VAL A 20 -8.87 -9.19 -4.13
C VAL A 20 -9.28 -10.59 -4.59
N LYS A 21 -8.57 -11.60 -4.11
CA LYS A 21 -8.83 -13.02 -4.36
C LYS A 21 -9.42 -13.66 -3.12
N THR A 22 -10.59 -14.25 -3.27
CA THR A 22 -11.10 -15.22 -2.28
C THR A 22 -10.53 -16.58 -2.62
N VAL A 23 -9.78 -17.17 -1.68
CA VAL A 23 -9.18 -18.51 -1.80
C VAL A 23 -9.69 -19.37 -0.66
N LEU A 24 -10.05 -20.62 -0.95
CA LEU A 24 -10.46 -21.59 0.06
C LEU A 24 -9.22 -22.29 0.60
N ALA A 25 -8.88 -22.06 1.87
CA ALA A 25 -7.78 -22.71 2.56
C ALA A 25 -8.30 -23.93 3.34
N PRO A 26 -7.71 -25.13 3.17
CA PRO A 26 -8.12 -26.32 3.92
C PRO A 26 -7.89 -26.10 5.42
N GLU A 27 -8.88 -26.44 6.24
CA GLU A 27 -8.77 -26.34 7.69
C GLU A 27 -8.06 -27.58 8.27
N GLN A 28 -7.40 -27.41 9.42
CA GLN A 28 -6.93 -28.55 10.21
C GLN A 28 -8.14 -29.18 10.93
N GLY A 29 -8.68 -30.27 10.40
CA GLY A 29 -9.92 -30.86 10.92
C GLY A 29 -10.45 -31.99 10.03
N PRO A 30 -11.73 -32.40 10.22
CA PRO A 30 -12.36 -33.44 9.40
C PRO A 30 -12.16 -33.17 7.91
N GLN A 31 -11.80 -34.20 7.15
CA GLN A 31 -11.50 -34.09 5.72
C GLN A 31 -12.62 -33.35 4.98
N GLY A 32 -12.26 -32.24 4.32
CA GLY A 32 -13.14 -31.50 3.43
C GLY A 32 -13.69 -30.16 3.95
N SER A 33 -13.33 -29.69 5.15
CA SER A 33 -13.66 -28.32 5.56
C SER A 33 -12.66 -27.29 5.04
N TYR A 34 -13.19 -26.16 4.57
CA TYR A 34 -12.41 -25.04 4.02
C TYR A 34 -12.82 -23.73 4.68
N SER A 35 -11.83 -22.88 4.90
CA SER A 35 -12.03 -21.49 5.31
C SER A 35 -11.82 -20.55 4.12
N ALA A 36 -12.71 -19.59 3.92
CA ALA A 36 -12.54 -18.57 2.89
C ALA A 36 -11.61 -17.46 3.37
N VAL A 37 -10.49 -17.25 2.67
CA VAL A 37 -9.50 -16.23 2.98
C VAL A 37 -9.46 -15.20 1.85
N SER A 38 -9.50 -13.91 2.21
CA SER A 38 -9.28 -12.82 1.26
C SER A 38 -7.80 -12.47 1.21
N LEU A 39 -7.22 -12.55 0.01
CA LEU A 39 -5.84 -12.20 -0.28
C LEU A 39 -5.80 -11.09 -1.34
N TYR A 40 -4.74 -10.30 -1.36
CA TYR A 40 -4.60 -9.09 -2.17
C TYR A 40 -3.57 -9.30 -3.28
N ASP A 41 -3.96 -8.96 -4.50
CA ASP A 41 -3.09 -8.92 -5.66
C ASP A 41 -2.22 -7.65 -5.64
N ALA A 42 -1.10 -7.64 -6.37
CA ALA A 42 -0.22 -6.48 -6.48
C ALA A 42 -0.97 -5.21 -6.97
N SER A 43 -1.97 -5.40 -7.83
CA SER A 43 -2.82 -4.32 -8.34
C SER A 43 -3.62 -3.61 -7.25
N TYR A 44 -4.02 -4.30 -6.17
CA TYR A 44 -4.76 -3.69 -5.05
C TYR A 44 -3.99 -2.53 -4.43
N PHE A 45 -2.70 -2.75 -4.19
CA PHE A 45 -1.82 -1.80 -3.53
C PHE A 45 -1.50 -0.56 -4.41
N ASN A 46 -1.74 -0.66 -5.72
CA ASN A 46 -1.57 0.45 -6.65
C ASN A 46 -2.81 1.34 -6.78
N THR A 47 -3.94 0.96 -6.16
CA THR A 47 -5.15 1.79 -6.15
C THR A 47 -4.98 3.04 -5.29
N MET A 48 -5.69 4.12 -5.65
CA MET A 48 -5.76 5.33 -4.79
C MET A 48 -6.29 5.02 -3.39
N ILE A 49 -7.19 4.03 -3.26
CA ILE A 49 -7.75 3.63 -1.98
C ILE A 49 -6.65 3.07 -1.07
N ALA A 50 -5.85 2.12 -1.54
CA ALA A 50 -4.75 1.57 -0.76
C ALA A 50 -3.68 2.63 -0.48
N ARG A 51 -3.26 3.38 -1.51
CA ARG A 51 -2.18 4.38 -1.38
C ARG A 51 -2.51 5.50 -0.41
N LEU A 52 -3.76 5.98 -0.39
CA LEU A 52 -4.20 6.96 0.60
C LEU A 52 -4.49 6.31 1.96
N HIS A 53 -5.38 5.32 1.99
CA HIS A 53 -5.95 4.86 3.26
C HIS A 53 -5.04 3.91 4.02
N ASN A 54 -4.29 3.04 3.34
CA ASN A 54 -3.39 2.10 3.99
C ASN A 54 -2.01 2.72 4.23
N PHE A 55 -1.53 3.54 3.29
CA PHE A 55 -0.13 4.01 3.28
C PHE A 55 0.05 5.49 3.58
N ASP A 56 -1.02 6.22 3.93
CA ASP A 56 -0.96 7.66 4.25
C ASP A 56 -0.38 8.53 3.12
N GLY A 57 -0.44 8.05 1.88
CA GLY A 57 0.18 8.67 0.71
C GLY A 57 1.71 8.46 0.60
N SER A 58 2.33 7.77 1.55
CA SER A 58 3.76 7.47 1.57
C SER A 58 4.13 6.35 0.58
N MET A 59 5.39 6.29 0.15
CA MET A 59 5.90 5.09 -0.50
C MET A 59 6.03 3.96 0.53
N VAL A 60 5.81 2.73 0.09
CA VAL A 60 5.98 1.54 0.92
C VAL A 60 6.77 0.50 0.14
N ALA A 61 7.79 -0.07 0.78
CA ALA A 61 8.55 -1.16 0.20
C ALA A 61 7.72 -2.44 0.20
N GLY A 62 7.76 -3.17 -0.92
CA GLY A 62 7.32 -4.56 -0.94
C GLY A 62 8.42 -5.48 -0.43
N GLY A 63 8.29 -6.78 -0.74
CA GLY A 63 9.37 -7.74 -0.54
C GLY A 63 8.96 -9.07 0.08
N GLN A 64 7.70 -9.22 0.49
CA GLN A 64 7.17 -10.51 0.92
C GLN A 64 5.79 -10.76 0.34
N ALA A 65 5.57 -11.99 -0.11
CA ALA A 65 4.28 -12.43 -0.61
C ALA A 65 4.10 -13.94 -0.38
N TYR A 66 2.85 -14.39 -0.40
CA TYR A 66 2.53 -15.80 -0.50
C TYR A 66 2.61 -16.25 -1.95
N TYR A 67 3.42 -17.27 -2.20
CA TYR A 67 3.23 -18.20 -3.31
C TYR A 67 2.07 -19.13 -2.93
N VAL A 68 1.03 -19.20 -3.78
CA VAL A 68 -0.17 -20.00 -3.52
C VAL A 68 -0.51 -20.85 -4.75
N GLU A 69 -0.42 -22.16 -4.62
CA GLU A 69 -0.95 -23.10 -5.61
C GLU A 69 -2.43 -23.32 -5.37
N VAL A 70 -3.21 -23.32 -6.44
CA VAL A 70 -4.65 -23.53 -6.38
C VAL A 70 -5.14 -24.53 -7.42
N ASP A 71 -6.22 -25.23 -7.06
CA ASP A 71 -7.04 -26.03 -7.96
C ASP A 71 -8.43 -25.38 -8.11
N ASP A 72 -8.71 -24.88 -9.31
CA ASP A 72 -9.96 -24.18 -9.65
C ASP A 72 -11.11 -25.19 -9.92
N ARG A 73 -10.84 -26.51 -9.95
CA ARG A 73 -11.85 -27.55 -10.25
C ARG A 73 -12.58 -28.07 -9.01
N LEU A 74 -12.02 -27.82 -7.82
CA LEU A 74 -12.52 -28.37 -6.57
C LEU A 74 -13.74 -27.61 -6.01
N SER A 75 -13.95 -26.35 -6.43
CA SER A 75 -15.03 -25.50 -5.95
C SER A 75 -15.28 -24.33 -6.90
N SER A 76 -16.29 -23.50 -6.61
CA SER A 76 -16.53 -22.24 -7.33
C SER A 76 -15.52 -21.14 -7.01
N TYR A 77 -14.75 -21.31 -5.92
CA TYR A 77 -13.58 -20.50 -5.59
C TYR A 77 -12.31 -21.35 -5.69
N PRO A 78 -11.16 -20.75 -6.04
CA PRO A 78 -9.87 -21.45 -6.05
C PRO A 78 -9.59 -22.09 -4.68
N VAL A 79 -9.25 -23.38 -4.66
CA VAL A 79 -8.87 -24.10 -3.45
C VAL A 79 -7.36 -24.13 -3.34
N ALA A 80 -6.79 -23.61 -2.25
CA ALA A 80 -5.35 -23.66 -2.01
C ALA A 80 -4.90 -25.10 -1.73
N THR A 81 -3.95 -25.58 -2.52
CA THR A 81 -3.29 -26.89 -2.34
C THR A 81 -1.93 -26.75 -1.68
N ALA A 82 -1.28 -25.59 -1.85
CA ALA A 82 -0.05 -25.22 -1.17
C ALA A 82 -0.02 -23.70 -0.96
N ALA A 83 0.58 -23.25 0.15
CA ALA A 83 0.84 -21.84 0.38
C ALA A 83 2.14 -21.66 1.16
N GLN A 84 3.03 -20.80 0.68
CA GLN A 84 4.29 -20.50 1.34
C GLN A 84 4.59 -19.00 1.25
N MET A 85 4.94 -18.40 2.38
CA MET A 85 5.46 -17.03 2.42
C MET A 85 6.91 -17.03 1.96
N MET A 86 7.24 -16.16 1.01
CA MET A 86 8.55 -16.06 0.38
C MET A 86 8.90 -14.59 0.14
N ASP A 87 10.17 -14.33 -0.19
CA ASP A 87 10.54 -13.09 -0.87
C ASP A 87 9.75 -12.93 -2.18
N THR A 88 9.31 -11.72 -2.52
CA THR A 88 8.46 -11.46 -3.69
C THR A 88 9.08 -11.97 -4.99
N ALA A 89 10.39 -11.79 -5.21
CA ALA A 89 11.04 -12.22 -6.45
C ALA A 89 11.08 -13.75 -6.54
N VAL A 90 11.34 -14.41 -5.41
CA VAL A 90 11.32 -15.88 -5.30
C VAL A 90 9.91 -16.42 -5.55
N ALA A 91 8.88 -15.81 -4.95
CA ALA A 91 7.49 -16.21 -5.14
C ALA A 91 7.06 -16.10 -6.61
N ARG A 92 7.45 -15.02 -7.31
CA ARG A 92 7.17 -14.83 -8.74
C ARG A 92 7.84 -15.89 -9.60
N ALA A 93 9.14 -16.11 -9.39
CA ALA A 93 9.88 -17.12 -10.14
C ALA A 93 9.27 -18.53 -9.94
N ALA A 94 8.88 -18.87 -8.72
CA ALA A 94 8.21 -20.13 -8.42
C ALA A 94 6.82 -20.23 -9.10
N ALA A 95 6.01 -19.17 -9.04
CA ALA A 95 4.70 -19.13 -9.68
C ALA A 95 4.79 -19.24 -11.21
N GLU A 96 5.74 -18.53 -11.83
CA GLU A 96 6.01 -18.63 -13.26
C GLU A 96 6.45 -20.04 -13.66
N ALA A 97 7.39 -20.64 -12.92
CA ALA A 97 7.85 -22.01 -13.18
C ALA A 97 6.72 -23.05 -13.04
N TYR A 98 5.88 -22.92 -12.03
CA TYR A 98 4.70 -23.78 -11.85
C TYR A 98 3.73 -23.63 -13.02
N ASN A 99 3.38 -22.39 -13.38
CA ASN A 99 2.38 -22.09 -14.40
C ASN A 99 2.80 -22.49 -15.82
N GLN A 100 4.10 -22.63 -16.11
CA GLN A 100 4.57 -23.13 -17.41
C GLN A 100 4.14 -24.56 -17.70
N ASN A 101 3.99 -25.40 -16.67
CA ASN A 101 3.67 -26.82 -16.82
C ASN A 101 2.42 -27.23 -16.02
N ALA A 102 1.60 -26.24 -15.64
CA ALA A 102 0.42 -26.50 -14.81
C ALA A 102 -0.59 -27.37 -15.56
N ALA A 103 -1.15 -28.36 -14.84
CA ALA A 103 -2.24 -29.15 -15.37
C ALA A 103 -3.46 -28.25 -15.63
N PRO A 104 -4.34 -28.59 -16.60
CA PRO A 104 -5.56 -27.84 -16.81
C PRO A 104 -6.40 -27.74 -15.53
N GLY A 105 -6.73 -26.50 -15.13
CA GLY A 105 -7.49 -26.19 -13.92
C GLY A 105 -6.64 -26.00 -12.65
N THR A 106 -5.31 -26.09 -12.73
CA THR A 106 -4.40 -25.72 -11.63
C THR A 106 -3.55 -24.51 -12.02
N ARG A 107 -3.15 -23.71 -11.03
CA ARG A 107 -2.23 -22.57 -11.23
C ARG A 107 -1.61 -22.11 -9.92
N ALA A 108 -0.53 -21.35 -10.01
CA ALA A 108 0.08 -20.65 -8.89
C ALA A 108 -0.18 -19.14 -8.99
N MET A 109 -0.30 -18.48 -7.84
CA MET A 109 -0.50 -17.03 -7.68
C MET A 109 0.52 -16.46 -6.69
N VAL A 110 0.78 -15.16 -6.81
CA VAL A 110 1.55 -14.39 -5.82
C VAL A 110 0.61 -13.37 -5.18
N LEU A 111 0.35 -13.51 -3.88
CA LEU A 111 -0.68 -12.73 -3.18
C LEU A 111 -0.18 -12.27 -1.80
N SER A 112 -0.73 -11.17 -1.28
CA SER A 112 -0.50 -10.72 0.09
C SER A 112 -1.71 -11.03 0.97
N SER A 113 -1.50 -11.41 2.23
CA SER A 113 -2.57 -11.54 3.23
C SER A 113 -2.75 -10.27 4.08
N ASN A 114 -1.88 -9.27 3.90
CA ASN A 114 -1.82 -8.09 4.76
C ASN A 114 -1.99 -6.80 3.96
N LEU A 115 -2.96 -5.99 4.38
CA LEU A 115 -3.29 -4.69 3.78
C LEU A 115 -2.15 -3.66 3.84
N LEU A 116 -1.18 -3.85 4.75
CA LEU A 116 -0.03 -2.97 4.97
C LEU A 116 1.26 -3.51 4.36
N THR A 117 1.25 -4.71 3.77
CA THR A 117 2.43 -5.35 3.18
C THR A 117 2.19 -5.56 1.69
N PRO A 118 2.55 -4.58 0.84
CA PRO A 118 2.41 -4.73 -0.60
C PRO A 118 3.39 -5.77 -1.14
N ILE A 119 3.04 -6.37 -2.27
CA ILE A 119 3.89 -7.35 -2.97
C ILE A 119 5.10 -6.64 -3.58
N ASP A 120 4.82 -5.54 -4.30
CA ASP A 120 5.81 -4.69 -4.95
C ASP A 120 6.01 -3.38 -4.20
N ASN A 121 7.08 -2.66 -4.55
CA ASN A 121 7.25 -1.28 -4.10
C ASN A 121 6.10 -0.42 -4.62
N VAL A 122 5.43 0.27 -3.70
CA VAL A 122 4.33 1.19 -4.01
C VAL A 122 4.87 2.62 -3.92
N PRO A 123 4.81 3.42 -5.00
CA PRO A 123 5.32 4.78 -4.97
C PRO A 123 4.43 5.71 -4.14
N ALA A 124 5.05 6.73 -3.55
CA ALA A 124 4.34 7.79 -2.84
C ALA A 124 3.37 8.55 -3.76
N LEU A 125 2.31 9.09 -3.18
CA LEU A 125 1.49 10.10 -3.81
C LEU A 125 2.15 11.47 -3.61
N LYS A 126 2.66 12.04 -4.71
CA LYS A 126 3.44 13.28 -4.70
C LYS A 126 2.63 14.54 -4.35
N HIS A 127 1.32 14.49 -4.60
CA HIS A 127 0.42 15.64 -4.54
C HIS A 127 -0.65 15.51 -3.47
N TYR A 128 -0.63 14.47 -2.64
CA TYR A 128 -1.63 14.27 -1.61
C TYR A 128 -0.98 14.28 -0.23
N ARG A 129 -1.45 15.17 0.65
CA ARG A 129 -1.07 15.18 2.07
C ARG A 129 -2.25 14.80 2.94
N LEU A 130 -2.00 13.99 3.97
CA LEU A 130 -2.94 13.74 5.04
C LEU A 130 -3.09 15.03 5.85
N VAL A 131 -4.32 15.50 6.02
CA VAL A 131 -4.60 16.73 6.79
C VAL A 131 -5.42 16.48 8.05
N HIS A 132 -6.06 15.31 8.13
CA HIS A 132 -6.83 14.89 9.31
C HIS A 132 -7.05 13.37 9.31
N GLU A 133 -7.16 12.79 10.50
CA GLU A 133 -7.62 11.42 10.72
C GLU A 133 -8.47 11.26 11.99
N SER A 134 -9.34 10.25 11.99
CA SER A 134 -10.14 9.89 13.16
C SER A 134 -9.31 9.19 14.24
N PRO A 135 -9.71 9.27 15.53
CA PRO A 135 -8.97 8.62 16.63
C PRO A 135 -9.10 7.09 16.65
N THR A 136 -10.04 6.51 15.92
CA THR A 136 -10.30 5.06 15.91
C THR A 136 -9.72 4.38 14.67
N ASN A 137 -9.45 3.08 14.79
CA ASN A 137 -8.99 2.22 13.70
C ASN A 137 -10.16 1.49 13.02
N VAL A 138 -9.95 1.06 11.77
CA VAL A 138 -10.88 0.17 11.04
C VAL A 138 -10.95 -1.24 11.64
N VAL A 139 -9.92 -1.62 12.40
CA VAL A 139 -9.86 -2.86 13.18
C VAL A 139 -9.81 -2.56 14.68
N PRO A 140 -10.24 -3.49 15.54
CA PRO A 140 -10.08 -3.36 16.98
C PRO A 140 -8.62 -3.19 17.41
N ALA A 141 -8.40 -2.59 18.57
CA ALA A 141 -7.08 -2.50 19.17
C ALA A 141 -6.45 -3.90 19.34
N GLY A 142 -5.15 -4.03 19.06
CA GLY A 142 -4.42 -5.30 19.16
C GLY A 142 -4.46 -6.18 17.91
N ALA A 143 -5.25 -5.84 16.88
CA ALA A 143 -5.30 -6.59 15.62
C ALA A 143 -4.05 -6.41 14.71
N GLY A 144 -3.10 -5.56 15.12
CA GLY A 144 -1.82 -5.37 14.42
C GLY A 144 -1.86 -4.45 13.19
N TRP A 145 -3.01 -3.90 12.81
CA TRP A 145 -3.11 -2.89 11.73
C TRP A 145 -3.45 -1.52 12.29
N ASP A 146 -2.59 -0.54 12.05
CA ASP A 146 -2.84 0.87 12.41
C ASP A 146 -3.39 1.66 11.21
N ILE A 147 -4.62 1.33 10.81
CA ILE A 147 -5.35 2.01 9.74
C ILE A 147 -6.53 2.77 10.35
N LYS A 148 -6.43 4.10 10.39
CA LYS A 148 -7.50 4.96 10.93
C LYS A 148 -8.78 4.85 10.13
N TYR A 149 -9.91 4.94 10.83
CA TYR A 149 -11.25 4.75 10.29
C TYR A 149 -11.61 5.78 9.21
N VAL A 150 -11.29 7.06 9.45
CA VAL A 150 -11.44 8.16 8.49
C VAL A 150 -10.11 8.87 8.32
N LYS A 151 -9.79 9.24 7.08
CA LYS A 151 -8.64 10.07 6.71
C LYS A 151 -9.10 11.10 5.69
N VAL A 152 -8.66 12.35 5.85
CA VAL A 152 -8.91 13.44 4.91
C VAL A 152 -7.58 13.84 4.29
N PHE A 153 -7.57 13.96 2.97
CA PHE A 153 -6.39 14.37 2.21
C PHE A 153 -6.69 15.63 1.42
N GLU A 154 -5.66 16.45 1.26
CA GLU A 154 -5.68 17.58 0.35
C GLU A 154 -4.79 17.29 -0.86
N TYR A 155 -5.26 17.66 -2.05
CA TYR A 155 -4.44 17.71 -3.25
C TYR A 155 -3.71 19.07 -3.33
N VAL A 156 -2.40 19.05 -3.53
CA VAL A 156 -1.56 20.24 -3.64
C VAL A 156 -0.61 20.15 -4.84
N PRO A 157 -0.19 21.29 -5.43
CA PRO A 157 0.85 21.27 -6.46
C PRO A 157 2.15 20.61 -5.98
N GLY A 158 2.53 20.82 -4.72
CA GLY A 158 3.68 20.18 -4.07
C GLY A 158 5.00 20.89 -4.38
N ALA A 159 5.83 21.08 -3.34
CA ALA A 159 7.12 21.75 -3.48
C ALA A 159 8.12 20.85 -4.22
N ARG A 160 9.00 21.45 -5.04
CA ARG A 160 9.96 20.71 -5.88
C ARG A 160 11.35 20.78 -5.27
N ILE A 161 12.00 19.63 -5.08
CA ILE A 161 13.33 19.53 -4.46
C ILE A 161 14.22 18.70 -5.37
N GLN A 162 15.40 19.23 -5.73
CA GLN A 162 16.37 18.47 -6.52
C GLN A 162 17.11 17.44 -5.65
N GLY A 163 17.25 16.22 -6.14
CA GLY A 163 18.01 15.17 -5.49
C GLY A 163 17.62 13.76 -5.95
N THR A 164 18.50 12.81 -5.67
CA THR A 164 18.32 11.38 -5.97
C THR A 164 18.09 10.58 -4.70
N GLY A 165 17.63 9.34 -4.82
CA GLY A 165 17.40 8.45 -3.68
C GLY A 165 16.01 8.61 -3.08
N VAL A 166 15.91 8.52 -1.74
CA VAL A 166 14.66 8.60 -1.00
C VAL A 166 14.67 9.83 -0.10
N ILE A 167 13.60 10.63 -0.16
CA ILE A 167 13.36 11.73 0.77
C ILE A 167 12.35 11.28 1.82
N ALA A 168 12.57 11.66 3.08
CA ALA A 168 11.73 11.29 4.21
C ALA A 168 11.35 12.50 5.07
N LEU A 169 10.16 12.48 5.65
CA LEU A 169 9.68 13.45 6.63
C LEU A 169 8.87 12.73 7.71
N ASP A 170 9.22 12.96 8.97
CA ASP A 170 8.43 12.48 10.10
C ASP A 170 7.28 13.45 10.37
N LEU A 171 6.09 12.89 10.61
CA LEU A 171 4.83 13.60 10.78
C LEU A 171 4.14 13.15 12.08
N VAL A 172 3.40 14.06 12.69
CA VAL A 172 2.47 13.78 13.78
C VAL A 172 1.07 14.17 13.34
N SER A 173 0.10 13.27 13.46
CA SER A 173 -1.29 13.54 13.12
C SER A 173 -2.03 14.31 14.22
N ASN A 174 -3.23 14.78 13.91
CA ASN A 174 -4.14 15.39 14.88
C ASN A 174 -4.56 14.47 16.03
N THR A 175 -4.30 13.16 15.94
CA THR A 175 -4.56 12.19 17.01
C THR A 175 -3.29 11.80 17.77
N GLY A 176 -2.15 12.46 17.50
CA GLY A 176 -0.86 12.15 18.10
C GLY A 176 -0.16 10.91 17.50
N ARG A 177 -0.68 10.32 16.41
CA ARG A 177 0.00 9.21 15.73
C ARG A 177 1.22 9.73 14.99
N THR A 178 2.36 9.06 15.16
CA THR A 178 3.56 9.32 14.38
C THR A 178 3.62 8.43 13.15
N PHE A 179 4.07 8.98 12.03
CA PHE A 179 4.35 8.23 10.80
C PHE A 179 5.38 8.96 9.96
N THR A 180 6.01 8.26 9.01
CA THR A 180 7.01 8.83 8.11
C THR A 180 6.50 8.82 6.68
N TYR A 181 6.41 10.00 6.08
CA TYR A 181 6.28 10.14 4.63
C TYR A 181 7.63 9.85 3.98
N LYS A 182 7.65 8.96 2.99
CA LYS A 182 8.82 8.66 2.17
C LYS A 182 8.46 8.78 0.70
N GLN A 183 9.42 9.19 -0.13
CA GLN A 183 9.26 9.27 -1.58
C GLN A 183 10.57 9.00 -2.28
N ALA A 184 10.54 8.13 -3.29
CA ALA A 184 11.65 7.95 -4.21
C ALA A 184 11.69 9.09 -5.24
N SER A 185 12.89 9.54 -5.57
CA SER A 185 13.15 10.52 -6.62
C SER A 185 12.70 9.99 -7.98
N THR A 186 12.23 10.88 -8.84
CA THR A 186 11.96 10.60 -10.26
C THR A 186 12.73 11.62 -11.08
N ASP A 187 13.59 11.15 -11.98
CA ASP A 187 14.41 12.00 -12.86
C ASP A 187 15.23 13.08 -12.11
N GLY A 188 15.73 12.71 -10.92
CA GLY A 188 16.55 13.61 -10.09
C GLY A 188 15.74 14.61 -9.28
N GLU A 189 14.43 14.44 -9.15
CA GLU A 189 13.55 15.36 -8.44
C GLU A 189 12.56 14.67 -7.49
N PHE A 190 12.27 15.35 -6.39
CA PHE A 190 11.12 15.10 -5.51
C PHE A 190 10.07 16.20 -5.70
N ILE A 191 8.80 15.80 -5.69
CA ILE A 191 7.65 16.70 -5.54
C ILE A 191 6.95 16.29 -4.26
N VAL A 192 7.05 17.12 -3.23
CA VAL A 192 6.64 16.76 -1.86
C VAL A 192 5.38 17.53 -1.43
N PRO A 193 4.39 16.87 -0.80
CA PRO A 193 3.11 17.49 -0.51
C PRO A 193 3.01 18.14 0.88
N TYR A 194 3.95 17.88 1.80
CA TYR A 194 3.89 18.43 3.16
C TYR A 194 4.81 19.65 3.28
N SER A 195 4.38 20.63 4.06
CA SER A 195 5.22 21.74 4.51
C SER A 195 5.85 21.41 5.87
N THR A 196 7.06 21.92 6.12
CA THR A 196 7.70 21.86 7.44
C THR A 196 7.41 23.12 8.26
N THR A 197 6.98 24.20 7.61
CA THR A 197 6.66 25.48 8.24
C THR A 197 5.41 26.11 7.64
N GLY A 198 4.62 26.78 8.48
CA GLY A 198 3.43 27.52 8.04
C GLY A 198 2.22 26.67 7.67
N SER A 199 2.22 25.35 7.93
CA SER A 199 1.05 24.49 7.70
C SER A 199 -0.15 24.98 8.53
N PRO A 200 -1.34 25.12 7.92
CA PRO A 200 -2.57 25.47 8.64
C PRO A 200 -3.23 24.25 9.32
N TYR A 201 -2.74 23.03 9.07
CA TYR A 201 -3.38 21.80 9.52
C TYR A 201 -2.80 21.26 10.83
N GLU A 202 -3.54 20.33 11.44
CA GLU A 202 -3.15 19.64 12.67
C GLU A 202 -2.23 18.43 12.42
N VAL A 203 -2.19 17.92 11.19
CA VAL A 203 -1.13 17.00 10.75
C VAL A 203 0.11 17.85 10.41
N LYS A 204 1.19 17.67 11.18
CA LYS A 204 2.34 18.57 11.15
C LYS A 204 3.65 17.80 11.04
N ALA A 205 4.62 18.42 10.38
CA ALA A 205 5.99 17.96 10.36
C ALA A 205 6.58 17.94 11.78
N ALA A 206 7.28 16.86 12.12
CA ALA A 206 8.05 16.70 13.35
C ALA A 206 9.53 17.12 13.18
N GLY A 207 9.86 17.79 12.08
CA GLY A 207 11.22 18.18 11.72
C GLY A 207 11.33 18.59 10.25
N ARG A 208 12.53 18.42 9.70
CA ARG A 208 12.86 18.74 8.30
C ARG A 208 12.72 17.52 7.41
N TYR A 209 12.55 17.77 6.10
CA TYR A 209 12.80 16.73 5.12
C TYR A 209 14.26 16.30 5.15
N ARG A 210 14.52 15.01 4.95
CA ARG A 210 15.86 14.43 4.91
C ARG A 210 16.01 13.58 3.66
N ILE A 211 17.08 13.78 2.89
CA ILE A 211 17.44 12.85 1.82
C ILE A 211 18.29 11.74 2.43
N GLU A 212 17.75 10.52 2.49
CA GLU A 212 18.37 9.37 3.15
C GLU A 212 19.78 9.11 2.59
N GLY A 213 20.73 8.84 3.48
CA GLY A 213 22.13 8.56 3.13
C GLY A 213 22.98 9.77 2.75
N THR A 214 22.43 10.99 2.71
CA THR A 214 23.19 12.20 2.30
C THR A 214 23.47 13.19 3.43
N GLY A 215 22.69 13.14 4.52
CA GLY A 215 22.72 14.14 5.59
C GLY A 215 22.12 15.50 5.22
N ARG A 216 21.60 15.67 3.99
CA ARG A 216 20.93 16.91 3.56
C ARG A 216 19.55 17.01 4.19
N GLU A 217 19.31 18.14 4.87
CA GLU A 217 18.02 18.51 5.45
C GLU A 217 17.43 19.73 4.74
N ILE A 218 16.11 19.76 4.55
CA ILE A 218 15.40 20.82 3.82
C ILE A 218 14.16 21.27 4.60
N ASP A 219 14.04 22.58 4.79
CA ASP A 219 12.79 23.23 5.22
C ASP A 219 11.92 23.56 4.01
N VAL A 220 10.62 23.26 4.09
CA VAL A 220 9.65 23.49 3.02
C VAL A 220 8.54 24.39 3.53
N PRO A 221 8.47 25.66 3.10
CA PRO A 221 7.37 26.55 3.44
C PRO A 221 6.05 26.12 2.81
N GLU A 222 4.94 26.36 3.50
CA GLU A 222 3.59 26.13 2.98
C GLU A 222 3.33 26.83 1.64
N THR A 223 3.85 28.05 1.46
CA THR A 223 3.73 28.78 0.20
C THR A 223 4.40 28.06 -0.97
N ALA A 224 5.52 27.37 -0.74
CA ALA A 224 6.20 26.59 -1.76
C ALA A 224 5.38 25.35 -2.16
N VAL A 225 4.72 24.70 -1.21
CA VAL A 225 3.80 23.57 -1.48
C VAL A 225 2.61 24.02 -2.31
N MET A 226 1.98 25.13 -1.92
CA MET A 226 0.76 25.61 -2.56
C MET A 226 0.99 26.21 -3.94
N GLN A 227 2.20 26.72 -4.23
CA GLN A 227 2.55 27.31 -5.52
C GLN A 227 3.43 26.40 -6.40
N GLY A 228 3.83 25.23 -5.90
CA GLY A 228 4.69 24.31 -6.65
C GLY A 228 6.12 24.81 -6.83
N LEU A 229 6.64 25.59 -5.89
CA LEU A 229 7.94 26.24 -6.01
C LEU A 229 9.10 25.27 -5.77
N GLN A 230 10.24 25.60 -6.36
CA GLN A 230 11.50 24.92 -6.05
C GLN A 230 12.03 25.36 -4.69
N VAL A 231 12.52 24.40 -3.91
CA VAL A 231 13.08 24.63 -2.57
C VAL A 231 14.42 23.89 -2.42
N GLY A 232 15.42 24.64 -1.94
CA GLY A 232 16.74 24.14 -1.60
C GLY A 232 17.68 23.87 -2.78
#